data_AF-A0A484C1C8-F1
#
_entry.id   AF-A0A484C1C8-F1
#
_cell.length_a   1.000
_cell.length_b   1.000
_cell.length_c   1.000
_cell.angle_alpha   90.00
_cell.angle_beta   90.00
_cell.angle_gamma   90.00
#
_symmetry.space_group_name_H-M   'P 1'
#
loop_
_entity.id
_entity.type
_entity.pdbx_description
1 polymer ?
#
loop_
_entity_poly.entity_id
_entity_poly.type
_entity_poly.pdbx_seq_one_letter_code
_entity_poly.pdbx_strand_id
1 'polypeptide(L)'
;MSSVSISIYRYHRIDTPIPSRVDQEISEVPSGQSAQQHQTHLDSIFMLLEEDIVTFVKNELKKIQKLLSPDFPECSKSKRKDEDEEQRRSKEAFLKITLYFLRRMKQDELADRLQSSKRISLKI
;
A
#
# COMPACT_ATOMS: atom_id res chain seq x y z
N MET A 1 -29.42 -7.06 8.67
CA MET A 1 -28.24 -6.25 8.32
C MET A 1 -27.38 -6.18 9.57
N SER A 2 -26.51 -7.17 9.75
CA SER A 2 -25.75 -7.33 10.99
C SER A 2 -24.30 -6.99 10.70
N SER A 3 -23.87 -5.84 11.21
CA SER A 3 -22.48 -5.39 11.17
C SER A 3 -21.68 -6.24 12.15
N VAL A 4 -20.74 -7.04 11.65
CA VAL A 4 -19.82 -7.81 12.49
C VAL A 4 -18.54 -6.98 12.63
N SER A 5 -18.45 -6.22 13.71
CA SER A 5 -17.20 -5.60 14.15
C SER A 5 -16.25 -6.70 14.62
N ILE A 6 -15.29 -7.07 13.77
CA ILE A 6 -14.25 -8.03 14.13
C ILE A 6 -13.19 -7.31 14.97
N SER A 7 -13.32 -7.38 16.30
CA SER A 7 -12.24 -7.06 17.25
C SER A 7 -11.26 -8.23 17.31
N ILE A 8 -10.16 -8.16 16.55
CA ILE A 8 -9.10 -9.18 16.49
C ILE A 8 -7.80 -8.71 17.15
N TYR A 9 -7.89 -8.28 18.41
CA TYR A 9 -6.73 -8.30 19.30
C TYR A 9 -7.16 -8.78 20.69
N ARG A 10 -7.27 -10.10 20.85
CA ARG A 10 -7.49 -10.75 22.15
C ARG A 10 -6.32 -11.71 22.42
N TYR A 11 -5.19 -11.16 22.88
CA TYR A 11 -4.06 -11.95 23.36
C TYR A 11 -4.46 -12.73 24.62
N HIS A 12 -4.03 -13.99 24.68
CA HIS A 12 -4.30 -14.94 25.76
C HIS A 12 -3.50 -14.63 27.03
N ARG A 13 -4.23 -14.49 28.14
CA ARG A 13 -3.98 -14.94 29.53
C ARG A 13 -2.54 -15.36 29.89
N ILE A 14 -1.91 -14.58 30.79
CA ILE A 14 -0.89 -15.07 31.74
C ILE A 14 -1.41 -14.71 33.14
N ASP A 15 -1.90 -15.72 33.87
CA ASP A 15 -2.21 -15.62 35.29
C ASP A 15 -0.94 -15.96 36.09
N THR A 16 -0.38 -15.00 36.86
CA THR A 16 0.52 -15.28 38.01
C THR A 16 0.40 -14.16 39.08
N PRO A 17 0.63 -14.47 40.37
CA PRO A 17 -0.02 -13.79 41.50
C PRO A 17 0.78 -12.62 42.12
N ILE A 18 0.05 -11.69 42.75
CA ILE A 18 0.54 -10.51 43.49
C ILE A 18 1.16 -10.90 44.85
N PRO A 19 2.24 -10.23 45.32
CA PRO A 19 2.18 -9.70 46.68
C PRO A 19 2.79 -8.30 46.91
N SER A 20 2.15 -7.65 47.90
CA SER A 20 2.58 -6.55 48.78
C SER A 20 2.76 -5.12 48.24
N ARG A 21 1.86 -4.28 48.75
CA ARG A 21 1.88 -2.81 48.76
C ARG A 21 3.18 -2.28 49.38
N VAL A 22 3.79 -1.34 48.67
CA VAL A 22 4.65 -0.31 49.27
C VAL A 22 4.19 1.00 48.66
N ASP A 23 3.77 1.92 49.51
CA ASP A 23 3.32 3.26 49.16
C ASP A 23 4.45 3.97 48.40
N GLN A 24 4.22 4.28 47.12
CA GLN A 24 5.11 5.12 46.34
C GLN A 24 4.26 6.10 45.55
N GLU A 25 4.49 7.37 45.85
CA GLU A 25 3.82 8.56 45.36
C GLU A 25 3.40 8.45 43.89
N ILE A 26 2.10 8.60 43.64
CA ILE A 26 1.57 8.84 42.30
C ILE A 26 2.03 10.23 41.89
N SER A 27 3.23 10.31 41.31
CA SER A 27 3.57 11.41 40.42
C SER A 27 2.71 11.25 39.17
N GLU A 28 1.63 12.05 39.10
CA GLU A 28 0.83 12.23 37.89
C GLU A 28 1.72 12.82 36.78
N VAL A 29 2.38 11.95 36.03
CA VAL A 29 2.84 12.28 34.69
C VAL A 29 1.63 12.11 33.77
N PRO A 30 1.20 13.12 32.99
CA PRO A 30 0.10 12.98 32.04
C PRO A 30 0.60 12.23 30.80
N SER A 31 1.01 10.97 30.99
CA SER A 31 1.52 10.11 29.92
C SER A 31 0.43 9.73 28.91
N GLY A 32 -0.84 9.76 29.33
CA GLY A 32 -1.99 9.42 28.48
C GLY A 32 -2.23 10.38 27.31
N GLN A 33 -1.96 11.68 27.47
CA GLN A 33 -2.17 12.66 26.39
C GLN A 33 -1.15 12.51 25.26
N SER A 34 0.12 12.26 25.59
CA SER A 34 1.19 12.05 24.60
C SER A 34 0.98 10.77 23.81
N ALA A 35 0.65 9.64 24.47
CA ALA A 35 0.40 8.37 23.79
C ALA A 35 -0.78 8.46 22.82
N GLN A 36 -1.87 9.15 23.21
CA GLN A 36 -3.03 9.36 22.35
C GLN A 36 -2.70 10.25 21.14
N GLN A 37 -1.93 11.34 21.33
CA GLN A 37 -1.49 12.19 20.22
C GLN A 37 -0.59 11.46 19.22
N HIS A 38 0.32 10.61 19.70
CA HIS A 38 1.15 9.77 18.83
C HIS A 38 0.32 8.79 18.01
N GLN A 39 -0.72 8.18 18.60
CA GLN A 39 -1.63 7.30 17.88
C GLN A 39 -2.39 8.06 16.78
N THR A 40 -2.98 9.21 17.08
CA THR A 40 -3.69 10.04 16.08
C THR A 40 -2.78 10.51 14.95
N HIS A 41 -1.52 10.81 15.25
CA HIS A 41 -0.52 11.16 14.23
C HIS A 41 -0.22 9.99 13.29
N LEU A 42 -0.04 8.77 13.82
CA LEU A 42 0.16 7.58 13.00
C LEU A 42 -1.07 7.28 12.13
N ASP A 43 -2.28 7.36 12.70
CA ASP A 43 -3.52 7.13 11.95
C ASP A 43 -3.66 8.11 10.79
N SER A 44 -3.30 9.39 11.02
CA SER A 44 -3.32 10.43 9.98
C SER A 44 -2.32 10.15 8.86
N ILE A 45 -1.11 9.68 9.19
CA ILE A 45 -0.10 9.29 8.19
C ILE A 45 -0.60 8.13 7.33
N PHE A 46 -1.14 7.07 7.96
CA PHE A 46 -1.61 5.90 7.21
C PHE A 46 -2.83 6.22 6.35
N MET A 47 -3.72 7.11 6.80
CA MET A 47 -4.85 7.59 6.00
C MET A 47 -4.38 8.33 4.74
N LEU A 48 -3.41 9.24 4.86
CA LEU A 48 -2.85 9.95 3.70
C LEU A 48 -2.09 8.98 2.77
N LEU A 49 -1.30 8.07 3.34
CA LEU A 49 -0.58 7.06 2.58
C LEU A 49 -1.51 6.14 1.80
N GLU A 50 -2.63 5.73 2.38
CA GLU A 50 -3.65 4.93 1.70
C GLU A 50 -4.23 5.70 0.50
N GLU A 51 -4.58 6.97 0.67
CA GLU A 51 -5.11 7.82 -0.40
C GLU A 51 -4.11 7.97 -1.55
N ASP A 52 -2.84 8.23 -1.23
CA ASP A 52 -1.76 8.36 -2.21
C ASP A 52 -1.52 7.06 -2.98
N ILE A 53 -1.44 5.93 -2.27
CA ILE A 53 -1.27 4.60 -2.90
C ILE A 53 -2.47 4.28 -3.79
N VAL A 54 -3.70 4.46 -3.30
CA VAL A 54 -4.92 4.19 -4.09
C VAL A 54 -4.95 5.05 -5.35
N THR A 55 -4.58 6.31 -5.26
CA THR A 55 -4.49 7.23 -6.40
C THR A 55 -3.42 6.76 -7.41
N PHE A 56 -2.23 6.43 -6.92
CA PHE A 56 -1.15 5.89 -7.75
C PHE A 56 -1.58 4.61 -8.48
N VAL A 57 -2.15 3.63 -7.76
CA VAL A 57 -2.63 2.36 -8.31
C VAL A 57 -3.67 2.60 -9.39
N LYS A 58 -4.68 3.44 -9.13
CA LYS A 58 -5.73 3.78 -10.11
C LYS A 58 -5.13 4.41 -11.38
N ASN A 59 -4.17 5.31 -11.23
CA ASN A 59 -3.53 5.99 -12.36
C ASN A 59 -2.67 5.03 -13.20
N GLU A 60 -1.86 4.20 -12.57
CA GLU A 60 -1.01 3.25 -13.27
C GLU A 60 -1.80 2.11 -13.93
N LEU A 61 -2.88 1.60 -13.29
CA LEU A 61 -3.77 0.61 -13.92
C LEU A 61 -4.47 1.18 -15.17
N LYS A 62 -4.93 2.44 -15.14
CA LYS A 62 -5.50 3.11 -16.32
C LYS A 62 -4.49 3.18 -17.47
N LYS A 63 -3.21 3.42 -17.19
CA LYS A 63 -2.15 3.43 -18.21
C LYS A 63 -1.93 2.04 -18.79
N ILE A 64 -1.88 1.01 -17.94
CA ILE A 64 -1.74 -0.39 -18.37
C ILE A 64 -2.91 -0.80 -19.27
N GLN A 65 -4.15 -0.47 -18.86
CA GLN A 65 -5.34 -0.78 -19.65
C GLN A 65 -5.28 -0.13 -21.05
N LYS A 66 -4.89 1.15 -21.13
CA LYS A 66 -4.69 1.85 -22.40
C LYS A 66 -3.61 1.19 -23.26
N LEU A 67 -2.48 0.83 -22.65
CA LEU A 67 -1.36 0.17 -23.33
C LEU A 67 -1.70 -1.24 -23.86
N LEU A 68 -2.71 -1.90 -23.29
CA LEU A 68 -3.19 -3.21 -23.74
C LEU A 68 -4.37 -3.10 -24.74
N SER A 69 -4.89 -1.89 -24.96
CA SER A 69 -6.01 -1.64 -25.87
C SER A 69 -5.55 -1.69 -27.32
N PRO A 70 -6.23 -2.44 -28.21
CA PRO A 70 -5.85 -2.56 -29.63
C PRO A 70 -6.03 -1.24 -30.40
N ASP A 71 -6.96 -0.38 -29.97
CA ASP A 71 -7.28 0.90 -30.62
C ASP A 71 -6.44 2.07 -30.13
N PHE A 72 -5.41 1.83 -29.31
CA PHE A 72 -4.59 2.92 -28.80
C PHE A 72 -3.61 3.35 -29.91
N PRO A 73 -3.74 4.57 -30.48
CA PRO A 73 -2.70 5.09 -31.35
C PRO A 73 -1.39 5.06 -30.55
N GLU A 74 -0.27 4.73 -31.18
CA GLU A 74 1.08 4.77 -30.60
C GLU A 74 1.32 6.13 -29.91
N CYS A 75 0.86 6.27 -28.67
CA CYS A 75 0.76 7.58 -28.05
C CYS A 75 1.54 7.58 -26.76
N SER A 76 2.51 8.48 -26.76
CA SER A 76 3.29 8.96 -25.64
C SER A 76 4.44 8.06 -25.18
N LYS A 77 5.50 8.03 -26.01
CA LYS A 77 6.90 8.10 -25.51
C LYS A 77 7.18 9.40 -24.71
N SER A 78 6.17 10.18 -24.30
CA SER A 78 6.35 11.49 -23.70
C SER A 78 6.43 11.38 -22.18
N LYS A 79 7.41 12.10 -21.63
CA LYS A 79 7.73 12.30 -20.20
C LYS A 79 8.58 11.27 -19.46
N ARG A 80 9.48 10.52 -20.13
CA ARG A 80 10.55 9.84 -19.37
C ARG A 80 11.65 10.77 -18.86
N LYS A 81 11.84 11.95 -19.46
CA LYS A 81 12.94 12.85 -19.12
C LYS A 81 12.75 13.66 -17.82
N ASP A 82 11.50 13.82 -17.36
CA ASP A 82 11.18 14.59 -16.15
C ASP A 82 10.68 13.70 -14.99
N GLU A 83 10.73 12.38 -15.14
CA GLU A 83 10.35 11.47 -14.07
C GLU A 83 11.54 11.22 -13.16
N ASP A 84 11.35 11.47 -11.86
CA ASP A 84 12.30 11.09 -10.82
C ASP A 84 12.61 9.58 -10.90
N GLU A 85 13.87 9.21 -10.66
CA GLU A 85 14.31 7.82 -10.61
C GLU A 85 13.56 7.02 -9.55
N GLU A 86 13.17 7.65 -8.44
CA GLU A 86 12.32 7.00 -7.44
C GLU A 86 10.93 6.67 -8.00
N GLN A 87 10.32 7.60 -8.72
CA GLN A 87 9.03 7.37 -9.38
C GLN A 87 9.13 6.26 -10.44
N ARG A 88 10.24 6.19 -11.17
CA ARG A 88 10.52 5.13 -12.14
C ARG A 88 10.61 3.76 -11.46
N ARG A 89 11.31 3.66 -10.34
CA ARG A 89 11.42 2.43 -9.53
C ARG A 89 10.06 1.99 -8.98
N SER A 90 9.26 2.93 -8.47
CA SER A 90 7.90 2.65 -7.99
C SER A 90 7.01 2.07 -9.08
N LYS A 91 7.06 2.61 -10.30
CA LYS A 91 6.32 2.05 -11.47
C LYS A 91 6.82 0.67 -11.86
N GLU A 92 8.13 0.44 -11.84
CA GLU A 92 8.68 -0.89 -12.12
C GLU A 92 8.26 -1.94 -11.07
N ALA A 93 8.24 -1.57 -9.79
CA ALA A 93 7.74 -2.43 -8.72
C ALA A 93 6.24 -2.69 -8.86
N PHE A 94 5.45 -1.66 -9.14
CA PHE A 94 4.01 -1.78 -9.37
C PHE A 94 3.67 -2.73 -10.51
N LEU A 95 4.44 -2.68 -11.61
CA LEU A 95 4.27 -3.61 -12.72
C LEU A 95 4.53 -5.06 -12.30
N LYS A 96 5.57 -5.32 -11.48
CA LYS A 96 5.84 -6.68 -10.96
C LYS A 96 4.67 -7.19 -10.12
N ILE A 97 4.12 -6.34 -9.25
CA ILE A 97 2.94 -6.66 -8.44
C ILE A 97 1.73 -6.95 -9.33
N THR A 98 1.51 -6.13 -10.36
CA THR A 98 0.41 -6.31 -11.33
C THR A 98 0.53 -7.66 -12.05
N LEU A 99 1.72 -8.00 -12.55
CA LEU A 99 1.98 -9.30 -13.20
C LEU A 99 1.75 -10.47 -12.25
N TYR A 100 2.17 -10.35 -10.99
CA TYR A 100 1.91 -11.36 -9.97
C TYR A 100 0.41 -11.59 -9.78
N PHE A 101 -0.38 -10.52 -9.65
CA PHE A 101 -1.84 -10.65 -9.49
C PHE A 101 -2.52 -11.22 -10.74
N LEU A 102 -2.13 -10.79 -11.95
CA LEU A 102 -2.69 -11.35 -13.19
C LEU A 102 -2.49 -12.86 -13.26
N ARG A 103 -1.28 -13.35 -12.94
CA ARG A 103 -0.97 -14.79 -12.91
C ARG A 103 -1.75 -15.50 -11.80
N ARG A 104 -1.83 -14.92 -10.60
CA ARG A 104 -2.65 -15.46 -9.50
C ARG A 104 -4.14 -15.55 -9.88
N MET A 105 -4.62 -14.65 -10.72
CA MET A 105 -5.98 -14.62 -11.27
C MET A 105 -6.17 -15.52 -12.51
N LYS A 106 -5.15 -16.31 -12.91
CA LYS A 106 -5.14 -17.14 -14.13
C LYS A 106 -5.33 -16.35 -15.44
N GLN A 107 -4.91 -15.10 -15.45
CA GLN A 107 -4.90 -14.21 -16.63
C GLN A 107 -3.50 -14.20 -17.27
N ASP A 108 -2.98 -15.39 -17.58
CA ASP A 108 -1.59 -15.57 -18.06
C ASP A 108 -1.34 -14.87 -19.40
N GLU A 109 -2.28 -14.97 -20.35
CA GLU A 109 -2.18 -14.29 -21.65
C GLU A 109 -2.08 -12.77 -21.48
N LEU A 110 -2.87 -12.19 -20.57
CA LEU A 110 -2.84 -10.75 -20.28
C LEU A 110 -1.52 -10.33 -19.64
N ALA A 111 -0.99 -11.16 -18.74
CA ALA A 111 0.32 -10.95 -18.11
C ALA A 111 1.46 -10.98 -19.15
N ASP A 112 1.43 -11.94 -20.07
CA ASP A 112 2.46 -12.11 -21.10
C ASP A 112 2.41 -10.98 -22.14
N ARG A 113 1.21 -10.54 -22.53
CA ARG A 113 1.02 -9.35 -23.38
C ARG A 113 1.58 -8.10 -22.71
N LEU A 114 1.25 -7.87 -21.44
CA LEU A 114 1.75 -6.72 -20.67
C LEU A 114 3.29 -6.74 -20.52
N GLN A 115 3.86 -7.91 -20.25
CA GLN A 115 5.31 -8.07 -20.15
C GLN A 115 6.01 -7.83 -21.49
N SER A 116 5.41 -8.25 -22.59
CA SER A 116 5.92 -8.04 -23.96
C SER A 116 5.93 -6.56 -24.35
N SER A 117 4.86 -5.83 -24.05
CA SER A 117 4.78 -4.37 -24.30
C SER A 117 5.84 -3.56 -23.55
N LYS A 118 6.25 -4.00 -22.34
CA LYS A 118 7.39 -3.39 -21.63
C LYS A 118 8.72 -3.61 -22.36
N ARG A 119 8.97 -4.82 -22.88
CA ARG A 119 10.22 -5.14 -23.59
C ARG A 119 10.36 -4.35 -24.89
N ILE A 120 9.25 -4.14 -25.60
CA ILE A 120 9.21 -3.28 -26.79
C ILE A 120 9.58 -1.84 -26.42
N SER A 121 9.09 -1.36 -25.27
CA SER A 121 9.37 -0.01 -24.75
C SER A 121 10.79 0.22 -24.18
N LEU A 122 11.66 -0.80 -24.18
CA LEU A 122 13.05 -0.74 -23.69
C LEU A 122 14.10 -1.01 -24.78
N LYS A 123 13.69 -1.45 -25.97
CA LYS A 123 14.60 -1.82 -27.08
C LYS A 123 14.67 -0.78 -28.20
N ILE A 124 14.02 0.37 -28.01
CA ILE A 124 13.99 1.50 -28.95
C ILE A 124 14.49 2.73 -28.19
#